data_AF-W7YC18-F1
#
_entry.id   AF-W7YC18-F1
#
_cell.length_a   1.000
_cell.length_b   1.000
_cell.length_c   1.000
_cell.angle_alpha   90.00
_cell.angle_beta   90.00
_cell.angle_gamma   90.00
#
_symmetry.space_group_name_H-M   'P 1'
#
loop_
_entity.id
_entity.type
_entity.pdbx_description
1 polymer ?
#
loop_
_entity_poly.entity_id
_entity_poly.type
_entity_poly.pdbx_seq_one_letter_code
_entity_poly.pdbx_strand_id
1 'polypeptide(L)'
;MEKRKVVKNESNRKSGRATLVDTGRLRRSIRKVRVSKTSAIIGTDVPYAEAHNDGYRGRVKQRVRAHTRTTIHGKVNVKTHSRVINLNLPRRRFIGNSAQLEKQITRMMTLEIRRAINV
;
A
#
# COMPACT_ATOMS: atom_id res chain seq x y z
N MET A 1 -17.25 -33.86 12.30
CA MET A 1 -16.34 -32.78 12.72
C MET A 1 -16.65 -31.53 11.90
N GLU A 2 -17.43 -30.61 12.46
CA GLU A 2 -17.86 -29.40 11.79
C GLU A 2 -16.72 -28.36 11.82
N LYS A 3 -16.32 -27.87 10.63
CA LYS A 3 -15.23 -26.90 10.52
C LYS A 3 -15.71 -25.55 11.07
N ARG A 4 -15.11 -25.08 12.17
CA ARG A 4 -15.34 -23.74 12.73
C ARG A 4 -15.22 -22.67 11.63
N LYS A 5 -16.30 -21.91 11.39
CA LYS A 5 -16.25 -20.69 10.59
C LYS A 5 -15.33 -19.70 11.30
N VAL A 6 -14.23 -19.33 10.65
CA VAL A 6 -13.39 -18.22 11.11
C VAL A 6 -14.20 -16.93 10.97
N VAL A 7 -14.78 -16.46 12.08
CA VAL A 7 -15.39 -15.14 12.16
C VAL A 7 -14.26 -14.13 12.03
N LYS A 8 -14.21 -13.44 10.88
CA LYS A 8 -13.25 -12.35 10.67
C LYS A 8 -13.68 -11.20 11.58
N ASN A 9 -12.99 -11.01 12.70
CA ASN A 9 -13.23 -9.86 13.58
C ASN A 9 -12.87 -8.58 12.80
N GLU A 10 -13.85 -7.95 12.15
CA GLU A 10 -13.68 -6.71 11.36
C GLU A 10 -13.48 -5.47 12.25
N SER A 11 -13.55 -5.62 13.58
CA SER A 11 -13.62 -4.53 14.55
C SER A 11 -12.29 -4.01 15.09
N ASN A 12 -11.12 -4.44 14.57
CA ASN A 12 -9.83 -3.90 15.02
C ASN A 12 -9.24 -2.81 14.09
N ARG A 13 -10.07 -2.23 13.20
CA ARG A 13 -9.70 -1.00 12.51
C ARG A 13 -9.95 0.15 13.46
N LYS A 14 -8.91 0.89 13.85
CA LYS A 14 -9.02 1.98 14.83
C LYS A 14 -9.79 3.13 14.19
N SER A 15 -11.11 3.12 14.37
CA SER A 15 -12.02 4.23 14.02
C SER A 15 -11.44 5.53 14.57
N GLY A 16 -10.95 6.40 13.68
CA GLY A 16 -10.31 7.68 14.04
C GLY A 16 -8.87 7.87 13.52
N ARG A 17 -8.17 6.81 13.07
CA ARG A 17 -6.84 6.97 12.44
C ARG A 17 -6.99 7.27 10.95
N ALA A 18 -6.16 8.17 10.41
CA ALA A 18 -6.13 8.46 8.98
C ALA A 18 -5.93 7.17 8.16
N THR A 19 -6.57 7.04 6.99
CA THR A 19 -6.63 5.81 6.17
C THR A 19 -5.27 5.17 5.85
N LEU A 20 -4.16 5.91 5.96
CA LEU A 20 -2.79 5.40 5.75
C LEU A 20 -2.05 4.99 7.03
N VAL A 21 -2.61 5.29 8.19
CA VAL A 21 -1.99 5.09 9.50
C VAL A 21 -2.49 3.81 10.16
N ASP A 22 -3.70 3.36 9.83
CA ASP A 22 -4.33 2.20 10.49
C ASP A 22 -3.45 0.94 10.38
N THR A 23 -3.17 0.49 9.17
CA THR A 23 -2.23 -0.61 8.95
C THR A 23 -0.81 -0.13 8.74
N GLY A 24 -0.53 1.09 8.28
CA GLY A 24 0.83 1.55 7.96
C GLY A 24 1.56 0.76 6.86
N ARG A 25 0.83 -0.02 6.03
CA ARG A 25 1.41 -0.94 5.04
C ARG A 25 2.34 -0.25 4.03
N LEU A 26 2.02 0.98 3.59
CA LEU A 26 2.87 1.75 2.67
C LEU A 26 4.21 2.17 3.30
N ARG A 27 4.20 2.56 4.58
CA ARG A 27 5.43 2.87 5.30
C ARG A 27 6.30 1.63 5.48
N ARG A 28 5.68 0.49 5.77
CA ARG A 28 6.39 -0.80 5.89
C ARG A 28 6.82 -1.41 4.55
N SER A 29 6.28 -0.96 3.41
CA SER A 29 6.70 -1.44 2.08
C SER A 29 8.04 -0.87 1.63
N ILE A 30 8.56 0.14 2.31
CA ILE A 30 9.81 0.81 1.92
C ILE A 30 10.97 -0.18 2.09
N ARG A 31 11.68 -0.46 1.00
CA ARG A 31 12.80 -1.40 0.94
C ARG A 31 13.96 -0.82 0.14
N LYS A 32 15.15 -1.36 0.41
CA LYS A 32 16.33 -1.15 -0.44
C LYS A 32 16.11 -1.94 -1.73
N VAL A 33 16.09 -1.26 -2.87
CA VAL A 33 15.98 -1.88 -4.19
C VAL A 33 17.37 -2.24 -4.70
N ARG A 34 18.33 -1.33 -4.52
CA ARG A 34 19.72 -1.54 -4.92
C ARG A 34 20.64 -0.73 -4.00
N VAL A 35 21.75 -1.32 -3.59
CA VAL A 35 22.81 -0.63 -2.88
C VAL A 35 24.06 -0.73 -3.75
N SER A 36 24.73 0.40 -3.97
CA SER A 36 25.98 0.53 -4.71
C SER A 36 26.94 1.36 -3.87
N LYS A 37 28.25 1.30 -4.19
CA LYS A 37 29.28 2.02 -3.40
C LYS A 37 28.99 3.52 -3.24
N THR A 38 28.30 4.12 -4.20
CA THR A 38 28.03 5.56 -4.28
C THR A 38 26.54 5.93 -4.19
N SER A 39 25.62 4.96 -4.23
CA SER A 39 24.19 5.25 -4.29
C SER A 39 23.35 4.11 -3.72
N ALA A 40 22.25 4.43 -3.03
CA ALA A 40 21.24 3.46 -2.65
C ALA A 40 19.86 3.88 -3.19
N ILE A 41 19.23 2.97 -3.92
CA ILE A 41 17.89 3.14 -4.49
C ILE A 41 16.90 2.54 -3.51
N ILE A 42 15.90 3.33 -3.14
CA ILE A 42 14.85 2.96 -2.20
C ILE A 42 13.52 2.97 -2.95
N GLY A 43 12.71 1.97 -2.70
CA GLY A 43 11.44 1.80 -3.39
C GLY A 43 10.44 1.02 -2.54
N THR A 44 9.36 0.56 -3.17
CA THR A 44 8.30 -0.16 -2.49
C THR A 44 7.98 -1.50 -3.16
N ASP A 45 7.54 -2.47 -2.35
CA ASP A 45 7.07 -3.77 -2.83
C ASP A 45 5.59 -3.83 -3.22
N VAL A 46 4.84 -2.72 -3.09
CA VAL A 46 3.40 -2.69 -3.39
C VAL A 46 3.13 -1.92 -4.68
N PRO A 47 2.35 -2.48 -5.63
CA PRO A 47 2.15 -1.88 -6.94
C PRO A 47 1.29 -0.60 -6.91
N TYR A 48 0.48 -0.40 -5.87
CA TYR A 48 -0.37 0.78 -5.71
C TYR A 48 0.30 1.93 -4.94
N ALA A 49 1.57 1.76 -4.54
CA ALA A 49 2.32 2.77 -3.79
C ALA A 49 2.44 4.09 -4.56
N GLU A 50 2.81 4.04 -5.82
CA GLU A 50 3.02 5.21 -6.68
C GLU A 50 1.77 6.07 -6.75
N ALA A 51 0.64 5.46 -7.13
CA ALA A 51 -0.65 6.15 -7.23
C ALA A 51 -1.09 6.76 -5.89
N HIS A 52 -0.72 6.18 -4.75
CA HIS A 52 -0.93 6.79 -3.43
C HIS A 52 0.07 7.91 -3.12
N ASN A 53 1.35 7.76 -3.48
CA ASN A 53 2.39 8.73 -3.15
C ASN A 53 2.23 10.04 -3.91
N ASP A 54 1.88 9.97 -5.19
CA ASP A 54 1.77 11.13 -6.08
C ASP A 54 0.34 11.55 -6.35
N GLY A 55 -0.62 10.68 -6.01
CA GLY A 55 -2.00 10.83 -6.41
C GLY A 55 -2.20 10.39 -7.85
N TYR A 56 -3.44 10.24 -8.25
CA TYR A 56 -3.78 9.88 -9.62
C TYR A 56 -5.07 10.55 -10.05
N ARG A 57 -5.06 11.18 -11.23
CA ARG A 57 -6.25 11.72 -11.87
C ARG A 57 -6.25 11.30 -13.32
N GLY A 58 -7.26 10.53 -13.73
CA GLY A 58 -7.35 10.09 -15.12
C GLY A 58 -8.33 8.96 -15.36
N ARG A 59 -8.46 8.56 -16.62
CA ARG A 59 -9.27 7.42 -17.04
C ARG A 59 -8.54 6.11 -16.74
N VAL A 60 -9.23 5.15 -16.13
CA VAL A 60 -8.70 3.81 -15.84
C VAL A 60 -9.68 2.76 -16.34
N LYS A 61 -9.18 1.77 -17.09
CA LYS A 61 -9.96 0.58 -17.47
C LYS A 61 -9.96 -0.40 -16.29
N GLN A 62 -11.09 -0.50 -15.60
CA GLN A 62 -11.27 -1.40 -14.47
C GLN A 62 -11.96 -2.69 -14.94
N ARG A 63 -11.34 -3.83 -14.66
CA ARG A 63 -11.96 -5.16 -14.80
C ARG A 63 -12.54 -5.59 -13.46
N VAL A 64 -13.85 -5.74 -13.39
CA VAL A 64 -14.56 -6.13 -12.17
C VAL A 64 -14.91 -7.61 -12.27
N ARG A 65 -14.42 -8.41 -11.31
CA ARG A 65 -14.75 -9.85 -11.21
C ARG A 65 -16.17 -10.02 -10.67
N ALA A 66 -16.80 -11.13 -11.05
CA ALA A 66 -18.09 -11.50 -10.50
C ALA A 66 -18.03 -11.59 -8.96
N HIS A 67 -19.02 -11.01 -8.29
CA HIS A 67 -19.15 -11.02 -6.84
C HIS A 67 -20.59 -10.77 -6.43
N THR A 68 -20.93 -11.12 -5.19
CA THR A 68 -22.24 -10.82 -4.59
C THR A 68 -22.19 -9.46 -3.92
N ARG A 69 -23.18 -8.61 -4.21
CA ARG A 69 -23.36 -7.28 -3.62
C ARG A 69 -24.60 -7.28 -2.72
N THR A 70 -24.46 -6.79 -1.49
CA THR A 70 -25.59 -6.54 -0.60
C THR A 70 -26.19 -5.18 -0.93
N THR A 71 -27.49 -5.14 -1.17
CA THR A 71 -28.27 -3.93 -1.39
C THR A 71 -29.37 -3.83 -0.33
N ILE A 72 -30.04 -2.68 -0.25
CA ILE A 72 -31.18 -2.49 0.66
C ILE A 72 -32.28 -3.55 0.41
N HIS A 73 -32.44 -3.99 -0.83
CA HIS A 73 -33.44 -4.98 -1.26
C HIS A 73 -32.92 -6.44 -1.23
N GLY A 74 -31.75 -6.69 -0.62
CA GLY A 74 -31.17 -8.03 -0.51
C GLY A 74 -29.88 -8.24 -1.32
N LYS A 75 -29.47 -9.52 -1.44
CA LYS A 75 -28.21 -9.91 -2.09
C LYS A 75 -28.40 -10.11 -3.59
N VAL A 76 -27.54 -9.47 -4.38
CA VAL A 76 -27.57 -9.52 -5.85
C VAL A 76 -26.24 -10.03 -6.38
N ASN A 77 -26.26 -10.94 -7.34
CA ASN A 77 -25.06 -11.42 -8.01
C ASN A 77 -24.69 -10.50 -9.19
N VAL A 78 -23.48 -9.94 -9.15
CA VAL A 78 -22.95 -9.07 -10.19
C VAL A 78 -22.05 -9.90 -11.11
N LYS A 79 -22.33 -9.89 -12.41
CA LYS A 79 -21.51 -10.57 -13.43
C LYS A 79 -20.20 -9.81 -13.69
N THR A 80 -19.20 -10.53 -14.15
CA THR A 80 -17.92 -9.94 -14.59
C THR A 80 -18.16 -8.95 -15.73
N HIS A 81 -17.57 -7.76 -15.63
CA HIS A 81 -17.62 -6.75 -16.69
C HIS A 81 -16.39 -5.84 -16.65
N SER A 82 -16.17 -5.09 -17.72
CA SER A 82 -15.12 -4.07 -17.79
C SER A 82 -15.75 -2.69 -17.94
N ARG A 83 -15.20 -1.70 -17.27
CA ARG A 83 -15.66 -0.31 -17.34
C ARG A 83 -14.49 0.66 -17.38
N VAL A 84 -14.68 1.80 -18.01
CA VAL A 84 -13.73 2.91 -17.96
C VAL A 84 -14.27 3.91 -16.93
N ILE A 85 -13.46 4.22 -15.92
CA ILE A 85 -13.83 5.17 -14.86
C ILE A 85 -12.87 6.36 -14.85
N ASN A 86 -13.39 7.54 -14.50
CA ASN A 86 -12.56 8.68 -14.11
C ASN A 86 -12.16 8.51 -12.65
N LEU A 87 -10.91 8.11 -12.41
CA LEU A 87 -10.37 7.92 -11.07
C LEU A 87 -9.77 9.24 -10.57
N ASN A 88 -10.23 9.71 -9.41
CA ASN A 88 -9.64 10.83 -8.67
C ASN A 88 -9.12 10.32 -7.32
N LEU A 89 -7.84 10.01 -7.27
CA LEU A 89 -7.13 9.51 -6.11
C LEU A 89 -6.27 10.64 -5.53
N PRO A 90 -6.57 11.13 -4.31
CA PRO A 90 -5.79 12.19 -3.72
C PRO A 90 -4.37 11.74 -3.40
N ARG A 91 -3.42 12.67 -3.51
CA ARG A 91 -2.03 12.46 -3.14
C ARG A 91 -1.89 12.23 -1.64
N ARG A 92 -1.16 11.19 -1.26
CA ARG A 92 -0.87 10.81 0.13
C ARG A 92 0.58 10.34 0.25
N ARG A 93 1.49 11.31 0.32
CA ARG A 93 2.94 11.06 0.36
C ARG A 93 3.35 10.27 1.59
N PHE A 94 4.10 9.21 1.36
CA PHE A 94 4.78 8.44 2.41
C PHE A 94 6.27 8.26 2.11
N ILE A 95 6.69 8.44 0.85
CA ILE A 95 8.08 8.66 0.45
C ILE A 95 8.19 10.11 0.01
N GLY A 96 8.90 10.92 0.80
CA GLY A 96 9.09 12.34 0.55
C GLY A 96 9.87 12.99 1.69
N ASN A 97 10.02 14.32 1.62
CA ASN A 97 10.81 15.08 2.57
C ASN A 97 10.21 14.94 3.97
N SER A 98 10.89 14.18 4.82
CA SER A 98 10.51 13.94 6.20
C SER A 98 11.75 13.60 6.99
N ALA A 99 12.03 14.38 8.04
CA ALA A 99 13.20 14.18 8.89
C ALA A 99 13.22 12.77 9.52
N GLN A 100 12.07 12.17 9.81
CA GLN A 100 12.00 10.81 10.36
C GLN A 100 12.36 9.76 9.30
N LEU A 101 11.87 9.93 8.07
CA LEU A 101 12.17 9.01 6.98
C LEU A 101 13.65 9.11 6.58
N GLU A 102 14.19 10.32 6.51
CA GLU A 102 15.62 10.55 6.26
C GLU A 102 16.48 9.86 7.32
N LYS A 103 16.18 10.02 8.61
CA LYS A 103 16.91 9.31 9.68
C LYS A 103 16.86 7.78 9.52
N GLN A 104 15.69 7.23 9.15
CA GLN A 104 15.54 5.79 8.91
C GLN A 104 16.34 5.32 7.70
N ILE A 105 16.30 6.08 6.61
CA ILE A 105 17.05 5.82 5.39
C ILE A 105 18.56 5.88 5.66
N THR A 106 19.05 6.95 6.29
CA THR A 106 20.45 7.11 6.66
C THR A 106 20.91 6.00 7.59
N ARG A 107 20.10 5.60 8.58
CA ARG A 107 20.41 4.45 9.44
C ARG A 107 20.51 3.15 8.64
N MET A 108 19.58 2.90 7.72
CA MET A 108 19.66 1.72 6.85
C MET A 108 20.91 1.75 5.96
N MET A 109 21.22 2.87 5.32
CA MET A 109 22.39 3.02 4.46
C MET A 109 23.70 2.84 5.25
N THR A 110 23.83 3.48 6.41
CA THR A 110 25.03 3.39 7.26
C THR A 110 25.28 1.97 7.77
N LEU A 111 24.24 1.22 8.13
CA LEU A 111 24.36 -0.19 8.49
C LEU A 111 24.86 -1.05 7.32
N GLU A 112 24.36 -0.80 6.11
CA GLU A 112 24.80 -1.52 4.91
C GLU A 112 26.25 -1.22 4.56
N ILE A 113 26.64 0.06 4.61
CA ILE A 113 28.03 0.48 4.35
C ILE A 113 28.98 -0.16 5.38
N ARG A 114 28.65 -0.08 6.67
CA ARG A 114 29.45 -0.74 7.73
C ARG A 114 29.58 -2.24 7.50
N ARG A 115 28.48 -2.91 7.12
CA ARG A 115 28.50 -4.34 6.81
C ARG A 115 29.37 -4.65 5.59
N ALA A 116 29.40 -3.78 4.58
CA ALA A 116 30.21 -3.95 3.39
C ALA A 116 31.71 -3.65 3.63
N ILE A 117 32.02 -2.78 4.60
CA ILE A 117 33.41 -2.44 4.99
C ILE A 117 34.00 -3.50 5.93
N ASN A 118 33.22 -4.03 6.86
CA ASN A 118 33.65 -5.06 7.82
C ASN A 118 33.49 -6.49 7.25
N VAL A 119 33.60 -6.65 5.94
CA VAL A 119 33.81 -7.96 5.31
C VAL A 119 35.28 -8.34 5.44
#